data_AF-A0A1M6HCE9-F1
#
_entry.id   AF-A0A1M6HCE9-F1
#
_cell.length_a   1.000
_cell.length_b   1.000
_cell.length_c   1.000
_cell.angle_alpha   90.00
_cell.angle_beta   90.00
_cell.angle_gamma   90.00
#
_symmetry.space_group_name_H-M   'P 1'
#
loop_
_entity.id
_entity.type
_entity.pdbx_description
1 polymer ?
#
loop_
_entity_poly.entity_id
_entity_poly.type
_entity_poly.pdbx_seq_one_letter_code
_entity_poly.pdbx_strand_id
1 'polypeptide(L)'
;MYVSHNELVWMLRQFDGQRIAQEKLLRKFSNHSLFSLLPCFDGIESLFEKSDDKSRIAAKTIQALQTRINREINLPENNLEDISYSRLASSLLPIVAETLKKEASSTLETGARVRVKLDSSASYAKPGSEGFIVEKLEDAAKVKFYSITGRYGVEMFTMEIPDEDLEVLGIDELLQRHQDFTGIAQYFFNDSMLRAMKSQIDSSVYTFAARTAIEYLVAEGFLKREGDQLISVPSKNFSVLAPRLDATYRNEELFSSHSLSSPPSERKPHVLRLELTTGCDYNRCTFCTEYAGMKPVTKSFEQFKEHVDRVTESIGSEKSRIERLFIGSGNTLAVETELLLKSLNYAASIFEPQRISLYGRTSSILQKSVDDLKRLKEAGFSLIYWGLESGSDEVLNYVCKDCTRADMIEAARRLAEAEIEVSAMMMPGVGGLKLSDAHVAGSIELLHNIEITYLTLLAINPSESSQYARNMLAEADNRHLTPEEVNAQVYQLLEGLNPSGIQIGMFTEEVDQVSSNTLRFNNQFSESNKELLLRDFWN
;
A
#
# COMPACT_ATOMS: atom_id res chain seq x y z
N MET A 1 3.58 -22.92 1.76
CA MET A 1 4.34 -22.32 0.64
C MET A 1 5.08 -21.11 1.19
N TYR A 2 6.34 -20.92 0.82
CA TYR A 2 7.17 -19.86 1.39
C TYR A 2 7.46 -18.76 0.38
N VAL A 3 7.09 -17.54 0.73
CA VAL A 3 7.47 -16.31 0.01
C VAL A 3 8.40 -15.51 0.92
N SER A 4 9.59 -15.15 0.43
CA SER A 4 10.49 -14.32 1.24
C SER A 4 9.91 -12.92 1.46
N HIS A 5 10.20 -12.29 2.60
CA HIS A 5 9.69 -10.96 2.92
C HIS A 5 10.03 -9.92 1.82
N ASN A 6 11.25 -9.95 1.30
CA ASN A 6 11.68 -9.01 0.25
C ASN A 6 10.92 -9.20 -1.07
N GLU A 7 10.64 -10.45 -1.46
CA GLU A 7 9.84 -10.74 -2.64
C GLU A 7 8.38 -10.34 -2.43
N LEU A 8 7.83 -10.59 -1.23
CA LEU A 8 6.49 -10.12 -0.90
C LEU A 8 6.40 -8.60 -1.01
N VAL A 9 7.28 -7.86 -0.34
CA VAL A 9 7.33 -6.39 -0.41
C VAL A 9 7.48 -5.91 -1.86
N TRP A 10 8.38 -6.53 -2.64
CA TRP A 10 8.56 -6.18 -4.04
C TRP A 10 7.30 -6.43 -4.87
N MET A 11 6.64 -7.57 -4.67
CA MET A 11 5.40 -7.95 -5.36
C MET A 11 4.28 -6.97 -5.04
N LEU A 12 4.04 -6.67 -3.75
CA LEU A 12 2.98 -5.74 -3.33
C LEU A 12 3.17 -4.36 -3.97
N ARG A 13 4.41 -3.86 -4.06
CA ARG A 13 4.72 -2.58 -4.73
C ARG A 13 4.35 -2.56 -6.22
N GLN A 14 4.19 -3.71 -6.87
CA GLN A 14 3.84 -3.76 -8.29
C GLN A 14 2.38 -3.42 -8.59
N PHE A 15 1.51 -3.49 -7.58
CA PHE A 15 0.07 -3.35 -7.72
C PHE A 15 -0.61 -2.58 -6.58
N ASP A 16 0.12 -2.09 -5.57
CA ASP A 16 -0.49 -1.50 -4.38
C ASP A 16 -1.46 -0.34 -4.70
N GLY A 17 -2.72 -0.53 -4.31
CA GLY A 17 -3.82 0.39 -4.59
C GLY A 17 -4.17 0.54 -6.06
N GLN A 18 -3.91 -0.49 -6.86
CA GLN A 18 -4.23 -0.54 -8.28
C GLN A 18 -5.06 -1.77 -8.61
N ARG A 19 -5.83 -1.66 -9.70
CA ARG A 19 -6.37 -2.81 -10.44
C ARG A 19 -5.41 -3.15 -11.57
N ILE A 20 -5.09 -4.42 -11.75
CA ILE A 20 -4.10 -4.86 -12.72
C ILE A 20 -4.57 -6.11 -13.45
N ALA A 21 -4.44 -6.11 -14.78
CA ALA A 21 -4.68 -7.29 -15.60
C ALA A 21 -3.75 -8.43 -15.17
N GLN A 22 -4.30 -9.64 -15.00
CA GLN A 22 -3.52 -10.80 -14.54
C GLN A 22 -2.31 -11.07 -15.42
N GLU A 23 -2.45 -10.96 -16.75
CA GLU A 23 -1.36 -11.19 -17.70
C GLU A 23 -0.22 -10.19 -17.53
N LYS A 24 -0.55 -8.92 -17.26
CA LYS A 24 0.44 -7.87 -16.99
C LYS A 24 1.23 -8.17 -15.73
N LEU A 25 0.55 -8.62 -14.66
CA LEU A 25 1.21 -8.99 -13.41
C LEU A 25 2.08 -10.23 -13.57
N LEU A 26 1.59 -11.25 -14.29
CA LEU A 26 2.33 -12.47 -14.61
C LEU A 26 3.64 -12.12 -15.32
N ARG A 27 3.58 -11.29 -16.36
CA ARG A 27 4.78 -10.84 -17.10
C ARG A 27 5.78 -10.10 -16.20
N LYS A 28 5.31 -9.21 -15.32
CA LYS A 28 6.18 -8.51 -14.36
C LYS A 28 6.90 -9.50 -13.45
N PHE A 29 6.18 -10.46 -12.87
CA PHE A 29 6.72 -11.43 -11.92
C PHE A 29 7.70 -12.40 -12.58
N SER A 30 7.41 -12.87 -13.79
CA SER A 30 8.32 -13.74 -14.55
C SER A 30 9.66 -13.07 -14.85
N ASN A 31 9.68 -11.74 -15.03
CA ASN A 31 10.90 -10.98 -15.32
C ASN A 31 11.75 -10.64 -14.07
N HIS A 32 11.18 -10.69 -12.87
CA HIS A 32 11.91 -10.36 -11.63
C HIS A 32 12.64 -11.57 -11.01
N SER A 33 12.19 -12.78 -11.36
CA SER A 33 12.67 -14.05 -10.80
C SER A 33 12.40 -14.18 -9.29
N LEU A 34 11.25 -14.76 -8.93
CA LEU A 34 10.82 -15.03 -7.55
C LEU A 34 11.47 -16.31 -7.01
N PHE A 35 12.70 -16.18 -6.54
CA PHE A 35 13.60 -17.24 -6.10
C PHE A 35 13.05 -18.10 -4.97
N SER A 36 12.31 -17.56 -3.99
CA SER A 36 11.78 -18.41 -2.91
C SER A 36 10.68 -19.37 -3.39
N LEU A 37 10.13 -19.13 -4.59
CA LEU A 37 9.08 -19.96 -5.18
C LEU A 37 9.62 -20.96 -6.20
N LEU A 38 10.86 -20.78 -6.71
CA LEU A 38 11.45 -21.75 -7.64
C LEU A 38 11.53 -23.18 -7.07
N PRO A 39 11.88 -23.41 -5.78
CA PRO A 39 11.93 -24.76 -5.22
C PRO A 39 10.56 -25.46 -5.14
N CYS A 40 9.46 -24.74 -5.36
CA CYS A 40 8.13 -25.32 -5.47
C CYS A 40 7.82 -25.87 -6.87
N PHE A 41 8.71 -25.68 -7.85
CA PHE A 41 8.52 -26.20 -9.21
C PHE A 41 8.49 -27.73 -9.20
N ASP A 42 7.42 -28.29 -9.76
CA ASP A 42 7.20 -29.74 -9.85
C ASP A 42 8.02 -30.41 -10.97
N GLY A 43 8.48 -29.63 -11.96
CA GLY A 43 9.30 -30.12 -13.08
C GLY A 43 10.80 -30.27 -12.82
N ILE A 44 11.28 -30.16 -11.57
CA ILE A 44 12.72 -30.26 -11.24
C ILE A 44 13.30 -31.62 -11.65
N GLU A 45 12.57 -32.70 -11.45
CA GLU A 45 12.97 -34.05 -11.89
C GLU A 45 13.20 -34.08 -13.41
N SER A 46 12.26 -33.52 -14.20
CA SER A 46 12.41 -33.47 -15.66
C SER A 46 13.63 -32.67 -16.11
N LEU A 47 13.96 -31.57 -15.41
CA LEU A 47 15.18 -30.80 -15.68
C LEU A 47 16.43 -31.63 -15.41
N PHE A 48 16.47 -32.29 -14.25
CA PHE A 48 17.61 -33.12 -13.87
C PHE A 48 17.81 -34.31 -14.82
N GLU A 49 16.75 -35.00 -15.19
CA GLU A 49 16.83 -36.20 -16.02
C GLU A 49 17.31 -35.89 -17.45
N LYS A 50 17.10 -34.66 -17.94
CA LYS A 50 17.60 -34.16 -19.23
C LYS A 50 19.06 -33.73 -19.21
N SER A 51 19.70 -33.68 -18.04
CA SER A 51 21.07 -33.20 -17.91
C SER A 51 22.10 -34.26 -18.32
N ASP A 52 23.11 -33.85 -19.09
CA ASP A 52 24.22 -34.71 -19.50
C ASP A 52 25.22 -34.99 -18.36
N ASP A 53 25.33 -34.10 -17.36
CA ASP A 53 26.30 -34.19 -16.26
C ASP A 53 25.63 -34.38 -14.88
N LYS A 54 24.87 -35.48 -14.75
CA LYS A 54 24.12 -35.81 -13.52
C LYS A 54 25.02 -35.96 -12.30
N SER A 55 26.22 -36.53 -12.47
CA SER A 55 27.19 -36.75 -11.39
C SER A 55 27.69 -35.45 -10.79
N ARG A 56 28.05 -34.46 -11.63
CA ARG A 56 28.48 -33.15 -11.12
C ARG A 56 27.36 -32.39 -10.45
N ILE A 57 26.13 -32.47 -10.99
CA ILE A 57 24.97 -31.84 -10.35
C ILE A 57 24.73 -32.46 -8.98
N ALA A 58 24.72 -33.79 -8.88
CA ALA A 58 24.55 -34.49 -7.61
C ALA A 58 25.61 -34.05 -6.56
N ALA A 59 26.89 -34.00 -6.96
CA ALA A 59 27.97 -33.55 -6.07
C ALA A 59 27.76 -32.11 -5.57
N LYS A 60 27.38 -31.19 -6.48
CA LYS A 60 27.08 -29.79 -6.13
C LYS A 60 25.84 -29.68 -5.22
N THR A 61 24.80 -30.47 -5.47
CA THR A 61 23.60 -30.51 -4.63
C THR A 61 23.95 -30.94 -3.21
N ILE A 62 24.76 -31.99 -3.05
CA ILE A 62 25.22 -32.45 -1.73
C ILE A 62 26.01 -31.35 -1.02
N GLN A 63 26.94 -30.69 -1.70
CA GLN A 63 27.73 -29.58 -1.12
C GLN A 63 26.85 -28.40 -0.68
N ALA A 64 25.85 -28.04 -1.50
CA ALA A 64 24.90 -26.98 -1.17
C ALA A 64 24.03 -27.37 0.04
N LEU A 65 23.54 -28.61 0.11
CA LEU A 65 22.79 -29.13 1.24
C LEU A 65 23.61 -29.13 2.54
N GLN A 66 24.86 -29.61 2.50
CA GLN A 66 25.78 -29.60 3.64
C GLN A 66 25.93 -28.19 4.22
N THR A 67 26.02 -27.18 3.35
CA THR A 67 26.06 -25.77 3.76
C THR A 67 24.73 -25.32 4.40
N ARG A 68 23.60 -25.79 3.88
CA ARG A 68 22.25 -25.40 4.33
C ARG A 68 21.82 -26.01 5.67
N ILE A 69 22.39 -27.15 6.03
CA ILE A 69 22.17 -27.84 7.32
C ILE A 69 23.37 -27.74 8.28
N ASN A 70 24.44 -27.05 7.86
CA ASN A 70 25.69 -26.92 8.59
C ASN A 70 26.27 -28.25 9.11
N ARG A 71 26.19 -29.31 8.29
CA ARG A 71 26.72 -30.65 8.61
C ARG A 71 27.20 -31.37 7.37
N GLU A 72 28.19 -32.24 7.54
CA GLU A 72 28.62 -33.17 6.50
C GLU A 72 27.55 -34.24 6.25
N ILE A 73 27.41 -34.63 4.99
CA ILE A 73 26.53 -35.70 4.54
C ILE A 73 27.43 -36.81 3.98
N ASN A 74 27.49 -37.93 4.68
CA ASN A 74 28.25 -39.11 4.26
C ASN A 74 27.30 -40.12 3.62
N LEU A 75 27.44 -40.33 2.31
CA LEU A 75 26.69 -41.35 1.56
C LEU A 75 27.54 -42.62 1.42
N PRO A 76 26.96 -43.83 1.53
CA PRO A 76 27.66 -45.09 1.23
C PRO A 76 28.19 -45.12 -0.22
N GLU A 77 29.39 -45.65 -0.45
CA GLU A 77 30.08 -45.66 -1.76
C GLU A 77 29.26 -46.30 -2.91
N ASN A 78 28.33 -47.22 -2.61
CA ASN A 78 27.49 -47.92 -3.60
C ASN A 78 26.21 -47.16 -4.03
N ASN A 79 25.93 -45.95 -3.51
CA ASN A 79 24.68 -45.23 -3.77
C ASN A 79 24.66 -44.35 -5.03
N LEU A 80 25.71 -44.37 -5.87
CA LEU A 80 25.86 -43.47 -7.02
C LEU A 80 25.99 -44.17 -8.39
N GLU A 81 25.83 -45.50 -8.47
CA GLU A 81 25.65 -46.18 -9.77
C GLU A 81 24.18 -46.05 -10.21
N ASP A 82 23.94 -45.36 -11.34
CA ASP A 82 22.63 -44.94 -11.87
C ASP A 82 21.93 -43.84 -11.04
N ILE A 83 22.42 -42.61 -11.22
CA ILE A 83 21.95 -41.39 -10.52
C ILE A 83 20.64 -40.90 -11.14
N SER A 84 19.54 -41.01 -10.39
CA SER A 84 18.25 -40.40 -10.70
C SER A 84 17.84 -39.38 -9.64
N TYR A 85 16.90 -38.48 -10.00
CA TYR A 85 16.32 -37.54 -9.05
C TYR A 85 15.70 -38.27 -7.84
N SER A 86 14.90 -39.30 -8.10
CA SER A 86 14.20 -40.10 -7.08
C SER A 86 15.17 -40.77 -6.11
N ARG A 87 16.28 -41.34 -6.60
CA ARG A 87 17.30 -41.97 -5.74
C ARG A 87 18.03 -40.97 -4.86
N LEU A 88 18.39 -39.80 -5.40
CA LEU A 88 18.98 -38.71 -4.62
C LEU A 88 18.02 -38.24 -3.54
N ALA A 89 16.77 -37.99 -3.88
CA ALA A 89 15.74 -37.55 -2.93
C ALA A 89 15.54 -38.59 -1.80
N SER A 90 15.34 -39.87 -2.14
CA SER A 90 15.15 -40.93 -1.15
C SER A 90 16.35 -41.13 -0.22
N SER A 91 17.57 -40.85 -0.71
CA SER A 91 18.80 -40.97 0.09
C SER A 91 19.04 -39.75 0.98
N LEU A 92 18.78 -38.55 0.48
CA LEU A 92 19.17 -37.29 1.13
C LEU A 92 18.10 -36.71 2.05
N LEU A 93 16.82 -36.78 1.66
CA LEU A 93 15.73 -36.17 2.44
C LEU A 93 15.65 -36.68 3.88
N PRO A 94 15.76 -37.99 4.18
CA PRO A 94 15.75 -38.48 5.55
C PRO A 94 16.93 -37.95 6.37
N ILE A 95 18.13 -37.85 5.77
CA ILE A 95 19.34 -37.33 6.44
C ILE A 95 19.15 -35.86 6.82
N VAL A 96 18.61 -35.06 5.89
CA VAL A 96 18.33 -33.63 6.10
C VAL A 96 17.27 -33.47 7.20
N ALA A 97 16.17 -34.23 7.13
CA ALA A 97 15.10 -34.17 8.13
C ALA A 97 15.60 -34.55 9.54
N GLU A 98 16.36 -35.63 9.68
CA GLU A 98 16.95 -36.05 10.96
C GLU A 98 17.99 -35.06 11.50
N THR A 99 18.69 -34.35 10.62
CA THR A 99 19.62 -33.28 11.02
C THR A 99 18.85 -32.09 11.59
N LEU A 100 17.79 -31.65 10.90
CA LEU A 100 16.95 -30.53 11.32
C LEU A 100 16.27 -30.77 12.68
N LYS A 101 15.85 -32.02 12.97
CA LYS A 101 15.27 -32.39 14.28
C LYS A 101 16.23 -32.22 15.46
N LYS A 102 17.54 -32.17 15.19
CA LYS A 102 18.60 -32.05 16.20
C LYS A 102 19.09 -30.60 16.35
N GLU A 103 18.57 -29.66 15.55
CA GLU A 103 18.87 -28.22 15.71
C GLU A 103 18.09 -27.69 16.93
N ALA A 104 18.79 -27.04 17.87
CA ALA A 104 18.19 -26.63 19.15
C ALA A 104 18.63 -25.24 19.65
N SER A 105 19.38 -24.48 18.84
CA SER A 105 19.87 -23.16 19.28
C SER A 105 18.74 -22.14 19.36
N SER A 106 18.66 -21.45 20.50
CA SER A 106 17.71 -20.37 20.78
C SER A 106 18.40 -19.02 21.05
N THR A 107 19.73 -19.00 21.04
CA THR A 107 20.57 -17.84 21.32
C THR A 107 21.57 -17.61 20.17
N LEU A 108 22.15 -16.41 20.10
CA LEU A 108 23.22 -16.08 19.14
C LEU A 108 24.53 -16.69 19.61
N GLU A 109 24.74 -17.97 19.29
CA GLU A 109 25.94 -18.74 19.60
C GLU A 109 26.52 -19.42 18.36
N THR A 110 27.77 -19.86 18.42
CA THR A 110 28.38 -20.63 17.33
C THR A 110 27.56 -21.87 17.00
N GLY A 111 27.19 -22.02 15.72
CA GLY A 111 26.32 -23.09 15.22
C GLY A 111 24.85 -22.69 15.11
N ALA A 112 24.43 -21.57 15.69
CA ALA A 112 23.04 -21.10 15.60
C ALA A 112 22.69 -20.71 14.15
N ARG A 113 21.50 -21.13 13.71
CA ARG A 113 20.88 -20.66 12.48
C ARG A 113 20.31 -19.27 12.70
N VAL A 114 20.65 -18.33 11.83
CA VAL A 114 20.30 -16.92 11.99
C VAL A 114 19.76 -16.32 10.70
N ARG A 115 19.04 -15.22 10.86
CA ARG A 115 18.58 -14.34 9.80
C ARG A 115 19.00 -12.90 10.10
N VAL A 116 19.30 -12.13 9.06
CA VAL A 116 19.41 -10.66 9.18
C VAL A 116 18.00 -10.11 9.38
N LYS A 117 17.76 -9.34 10.45
CA LYS A 117 16.44 -8.81 10.80
C LYS A 117 15.79 -8.09 9.63
N LEU A 118 14.47 -8.23 9.50
CA LEU A 118 13.71 -7.68 8.37
C LEU A 118 13.69 -6.15 8.34
N ASP A 119 13.86 -5.51 9.49
CA ASP A 119 13.91 -4.05 9.66
C ASP A 119 15.32 -3.47 9.74
N SER A 120 16.36 -4.31 9.54
CA SER A 120 17.74 -3.85 9.46
C SER A 120 17.91 -2.87 8.29
N SER A 121 18.61 -1.76 8.56
CA SER A 121 18.96 -0.75 7.56
C SER A 121 20.36 -0.93 6.97
N ALA A 122 21.05 -2.01 7.36
CA ALA A 122 22.43 -2.26 7.00
C ALA A 122 22.63 -2.50 5.50
N SER A 123 23.74 -2.00 4.97
CA SER A 123 24.09 -2.14 3.55
C SER A 123 24.92 -3.40 3.23
N TYR A 124 25.49 -4.06 4.24
CA TYR A 124 26.42 -5.19 4.05
C TYR A 124 25.70 -6.50 3.70
N ALA A 125 24.50 -6.73 4.22
CA ALA A 125 23.68 -7.91 3.95
C ALA A 125 22.23 -7.48 3.84
N LYS A 126 21.51 -8.05 2.88
CA LYS A 126 20.10 -7.69 2.71
C LYS A 126 19.26 -8.29 3.84
N PRO A 127 18.28 -7.54 4.38
CA PRO A 127 17.29 -8.07 5.31
C PRO A 127 16.70 -9.39 4.85
N GLY A 128 16.50 -10.32 5.79
CA GLY A 128 15.98 -11.65 5.52
C GLY A 128 16.99 -12.66 4.97
N SER A 129 18.26 -12.30 4.77
CA SER A 129 19.30 -13.26 4.38
C SER A 129 19.58 -14.22 5.54
N GLU A 130 19.84 -15.50 5.24
CA GLU A 130 19.92 -16.57 6.24
C GLU A 130 21.26 -17.32 6.18
N GLY A 131 21.76 -17.69 7.35
CA GLY A 131 23.06 -18.34 7.52
C GLY A 131 23.21 -19.04 8.86
N PHE A 132 24.45 -19.42 9.14
CA PHE A 132 24.86 -19.95 10.44
C PHE A 132 25.99 -19.11 11.02
N ILE A 133 25.96 -18.90 12.33
CA ILE A 133 27.11 -18.34 13.05
C ILE A 133 28.23 -19.38 13.03
N VAL A 134 29.37 -19.04 12.43
CA VAL A 134 30.58 -19.87 12.45
C VAL A 134 31.53 -19.48 13.58
N GLU A 135 31.44 -18.24 14.06
CA GLU A 135 32.22 -17.72 15.19
C GLU A 135 31.42 -16.60 15.86
N LYS A 136 31.16 -16.73 17.16
CA LYS A 136 30.56 -15.66 17.97
C LYS A 136 31.65 -14.72 18.51
N LEU A 137 31.46 -13.41 18.30
CA LEU A 137 32.31 -12.33 18.83
C LEU A 137 31.58 -11.63 20.01
N GLU A 138 32.16 -10.57 20.58
CA GLU A 138 31.58 -9.85 21.73
C GLU A 138 30.21 -9.22 21.38
N ASP A 139 30.17 -8.28 20.42
CA ASP A 139 28.94 -7.58 19.98
C ASP A 139 28.52 -7.92 18.53
N ALA A 140 29.10 -8.98 17.97
CA ALA A 140 28.89 -9.40 16.59
C ALA A 140 29.03 -10.92 16.42
N ALA A 141 28.76 -11.40 15.20
CA ALA A 141 28.95 -12.78 14.81
C ALA A 141 29.46 -12.88 13.37
N LYS A 142 30.39 -13.81 13.10
CA LYS A 142 30.72 -14.21 11.73
C LYS A 142 29.67 -15.18 11.23
N VAL A 143 28.93 -14.79 10.20
CA VAL A 143 27.83 -15.56 9.61
C VAL A 143 28.26 -16.09 8.25
N LYS A 144 28.16 -17.41 8.06
CA LYS A 144 28.26 -18.05 6.74
C LYS A 144 26.85 -18.17 6.16
N PHE A 145 26.56 -17.42 5.11
CA PHE A 145 25.24 -17.42 4.48
C PHE A 145 25.01 -18.68 3.64
N TYR A 146 23.80 -19.21 3.67
CA TYR A 146 23.32 -20.23 2.72
C TYR A 146 22.17 -19.72 1.85
N SER A 147 21.58 -18.58 2.21
CA SER A 147 20.52 -17.90 1.47
C SER A 147 20.77 -16.40 1.49
N ILE A 148 20.94 -15.79 0.32
CA ILE A 148 21.05 -14.34 0.15
C ILE A 148 19.81 -13.88 -0.61
N THR A 149 19.10 -12.88 -0.08
CA THR A 149 17.88 -12.41 -0.71
C THR A 149 18.15 -11.67 -2.05
N GLY A 150 17.34 -11.96 -3.07
CA GLY A 150 17.25 -11.17 -4.29
C GLY A 150 18.27 -11.42 -5.43
N ARG A 151 19.18 -12.41 -5.35
CA ARG A 151 19.93 -12.90 -6.53
C ARG A 151 20.30 -14.38 -6.43
N TYR A 152 19.94 -15.17 -7.44
CA TYR A 152 20.31 -16.58 -7.52
C TYR A 152 21.75 -16.80 -7.95
N GLY A 153 22.49 -17.61 -7.20
CA GLY A 153 23.90 -17.94 -7.49
C GLY A 153 24.87 -16.79 -7.27
N VAL A 154 24.62 -15.94 -6.28
CA VAL A 154 25.68 -15.14 -5.63
C VAL A 154 26.53 -16.11 -4.81
N GLU A 155 27.85 -15.92 -4.82
CA GLU A 155 28.74 -16.70 -3.97
C GLU A 155 28.35 -16.52 -2.51
N MET A 156 28.29 -17.63 -1.78
CA MET A 156 28.02 -17.62 -0.35
C MET A 156 29.31 -17.24 0.37
N PHE A 157 29.32 -16.11 1.08
CA PHE A 157 30.48 -15.63 1.81
C PHE A 157 30.24 -15.65 3.33
N THR A 158 31.34 -15.61 4.07
CA THR A 158 31.34 -15.38 5.51
C THR A 158 31.58 -13.91 5.76
N MET A 159 30.77 -13.30 6.61
CA MET A 159 30.88 -11.88 6.95
C MET A 159 30.56 -11.65 8.43
N GLU A 160 31.12 -10.60 9.00
CA GLU A 160 30.83 -10.15 10.35
C GLU A 160 29.56 -9.30 10.35
N ILE A 161 28.60 -9.65 11.21
CA ILE A 161 27.33 -8.96 11.38
C ILE A 161 27.16 -8.60 12.87
N PRO A 162 26.82 -7.34 13.19
CA PRO A 162 26.42 -6.94 14.54
C PRO A 162 25.26 -7.79 15.08
N ASP A 163 25.30 -8.10 16.37
CA ASP A 163 24.23 -8.86 17.02
C ASP A 163 22.87 -8.15 16.95
N GLU A 164 22.87 -6.82 16.98
CA GLU A 164 21.67 -6.00 16.88
C GLU A 164 20.91 -6.17 15.55
N ASP A 165 21.58 -6.65 14.50
CA ASP A 165 21.01 -6.91 13.18
C ASP A 165 20.70 -8.39 12.93
N LEU A 166 21.02 -9.27 13.88
CA LEU A 166 20.75 -10.70 13.80
C LEU A 166 19.60 -11.14 14.69
N GLU A 167 18.86 -12.13 14.21
CA GLU A 167 17.90 -12.88 14.99
C GLU A 167 18.07 -14.38 14.75
N VAL A 168 17.80 -15.18 15.78
CA VAL A 168 17.83 -16.64 15.66
C VAL A 168 16.65 -17.08 14.80
N LEU A 169 16.93 -17.84 13.75
CA LEU A 169 15.92 -18.47 12.92
C LEU A 169 15.63 -19.86 13.49
N GLY A 170 14.65 -19.92 14.39
CA GLY A 170 14.26 -21.16 15.07
C GLY A 170 13.62 -22.19 14.15
N ILE A 171 13.67 -23.46 14.58
CA ILE A 171 13.08 -24.57 13.83
C ILE A 171 11.56 -24.42 13.67
N ASP A 172 10.88 -23.84 14.67
CA ASP A 172 9.43 -23.60 14.64
C ASP A 172 9.03 -22.66 13.49
N GLU A 173 9.86 -21.65 13.19
CA GLU A 173 9.61 -20.76 12.06
C GLU A 173 9.79 -21.50 10.72
N LEU A 174 10.80 -22.37 10.60
CA LEU A 174 10.96 -23.22 9.42
C LEU A 174 9.78 -24.19 9.25
N LEU A 175 9.29 -24.78 10.34
CA LEU A 175 8.10 -25.63 10.36
C LEU A 175 6.85 -24.84 9.95
N GLN A 176 6.70 -23.60 10.40
CA GLN A 176 5.59 -22.75 9.97
C GLN A 176 5.62 -22.48 8.45
N ARG A 177 6.82 -22.26 7.88
CA ARG A 177 7.00 -21.99 6.45
C ARG A 177 6.75 -23.21 5.56
N HIS A 178 7.15 -24.39 6.03
CA HIS A 178 7.24 -25.62 5.24
C HIS A 178 6.41 -26.79 5.78
N GLN A 179 5.55 -26.53 6.77
CA GLN A 179 4.61 -27.45 7.43
C GLN A 179 5.29 -28.48 8.35
N ASP A 180 6.22 -29.29 7.83
CA ASP A 180 6.89 -30.34 8.59
C ASP A 180 8.38 -30.48 8.19
N PHE A 181 9.12 -31.35 8.88
CA PHE A 181 10.54 -31.60 8.58
C PHE A 181 10.78 -32.15 7.17
N THR A 182 9.84 -32.91 6.62
CA THR A 182 9.91 -33.44 5.26
C THR A 182 9.78 -32.31 4.25
N GLY A 183 8.85 -31.38 4.48
CA GLY A 183 8.65 -30.18 3.67
C GLY A 183 9.87 -29.26 3.70
N ILE A 184 10.50 -29.06 4.87
CA ILE A 184 11.76 -28.30 4.96
C ILE A 184 12.85 -29.01 4.15
N ALA A 185 13.04 -30.32 4.36
CA ALA A 185 14.04 -31.10 3.65
C ALA A 185 13.84 -31.06 2.12
N GLN A 186 12.59 -31.20 1.66
CA GLN A 186 12.24 -31.15 0.24
C GLN A 186 12.54 -29.77 -0.34
N TYR A 187 12.17 -28.69 0.35
CA TYR A 187 12.47 -27.33 -0.09
C TYR A 187 13.99 -27.08 -0.17
N PHE A 188 14.75 -27.56 0.83
CA PHE A 188 16.20 -27.42 0.90
C PHE A 188 16.88 -28.20 -0.23
N PHE A 189 16.41 -29.41 -0.50
CA PHE A 189 16.88 -30.26 -1.59
C PHE A 189 16.58 -29.64 -2.96
N ASN A 190 15.33 -29.21 -3.18
CA ASN A 190 14.91 -28.58 -4.44
C ASN A 190 15.69 -27.30 -4.73
N ASP A 191 15.87 -26.42 -3.73
CA ASP A 191 16.69 -25.22 -3.90
C ASP A 191 18.14 -25.57 -4.24
N SER A 192 18.72 -26.58 -3.58
CA SER A 192 20.09 -27.02 -3.83
C SER A 192 20.26 -27.61 -5.24
N MET A 193 19.28 -28.41 -5.69
CA MET A 193 19.23 -28.96 -7.04
C MET A 193 19.15 -27.87 -8.10
N LEU A 194 18.23 -26.91 -7.94
CA LEU A 194 18.08 -25.79 -8.86
C LEU A 194 19.34 -24.91 -8.90
N ARG A 195 20.04 -24.70 -7.78
CA ARG A 195 21.34 -23.99 -7.75
C ARG A 195 22.41 -24.74 -8.53
N ALA A 196 22.47 -26.05 -8.37
CA ALA A 196 23.40 -26.90 -9.11
C ALA A 196 23.10 -26.91 -10.62
N MET A 197 21.82 -26.76 -10.99
CA MET A 197 21.31 -26.73 -12.36
C MET A 197 21.03 -25.32 -12.89
N LYS A 198 21.65 -24.27 -12.33
CA LYS A 198 21.34 -22.86 -12.69
C LYS A 198 21.32 -22.58 -14.20
N SER A 199 22.20 -23.22 -14.99
CA SER A 199 22.27 -23.04 -16.45
C SER A 199 21.13 -23.72 -17.23
N GLN A 200 20.36 -24.60 -16.59
CA GLN A 200 19.24 -25.35 -17.19
C GLN A 200 17.87 -24.74 -16.82
N ILE A 201 17.83 -23.70 -15.99
CA ILE A 201 16.60 -23.01 -15.62
C ILE A 201 16.14 -22.14 -16.80
N ASP A 202 15.04 -22.54 -17.44
CA ASP A 202 14.42 -21.81 -18.54
C ASP A 202 13.23 -20.93 -18.10
N SER A 203 12.58 -20.27 -19.06
CA SER A 203 11.44 -19.37 -18.83
C SER A 203 10.22 -20.06 -18.19
N SER A 204 10.07 -21.37 -18.34
CA SER A 204 8.93 -22.11 -17.78
C SER A 204 8.98 -22.12 -16.25
N VAL A 205 10.17 -22.23 -15.65
CA VAL A 205 10.35 -22.21 -14.19
C VAL A 205 9.99 -20.83 -13.61
N TYR A 206 10.40 -19.75 -14.29
CA TYR A 206 10.05 -18.39 -13.87
C TYR A 206 8.55 -18.08 -14.07
N THR A 207 7.95 -18.64 -15.12
CA THR A 207 6.50 -18.52 -15.36
C THR A 207 5.72 -19.30 -14.32
N PHE A 208 6.18 -20.49 -13.93
CA PHE A 208 5.61 -21.25 -12.82
C PHE A 208 5.64 -20.42 -11.53
N ALA A 209 6.83 -19.95 -11.11
CA ALA A 209 6.97 -19.15 -9.89
C ALA A 209 6.08 -17.90 -9.90
N ALA A 210 5.95 -17.24 -11.06
CA ALA A 210 5.08 -16.09 -11.23
C ALA A 210 3.59 -16.43 -11.08
N ARG A 211 3.13 -17.56 -11.63
CA ARG A 211 1.74 -18.04 -11.44
C ARG A 211 1.46 -18.39 -9.98
N THR A 212 2.35 -19.18 -9.39
CA THR A 212 2.30 -19.57 -7.97
C THR A 212 2.28 -18.35 -7.05
N ALA A 213 3.04 -17.30 -7.38
CA ALA A 213 3.02 -16.05 -6.63
C ALA A 213 1.66 -15.35 -6.69
N ILE A 214 1.02 -15.28 -7.85
CA ILE A 214 -0.31 -14.68 -7.99
C ILE A 214 -1.34 -15.51 -7.19
N GLU A 215 -1.27 -16.84 -7.27
CA GLU A 215 -2.12 -17.73 -6.50
C GLU A 215 -1.94 -17.53 -4.99
N TYR A 216 -0.68 -17.45 -4.53
CA TYR A 216 -0.35 -17.12 -3.15
C TYR A 216 -0.95 -15.79 -2.72
N LEU A 217 -0.75 -14.71 -3.49
CA LEU A 217 -1.27 -13.38 -3.16
C LEU A 217 -2.80 -13.34 -3.09
N VAL A 218 -3.49 -14.13 -3.92
CA VAL A 218 -4.96 -14.25 -3.87
C VAL A 218 -5.41 -15.07 -2.67
N ALA A 219 -4.77 -16.22 -2.40
CA ALA A 219 -5.09 -17.08 -1.26
C ALA A 219 -4.86 -16.35 0.08
N GLU A 220 -3.77 -15.60 0.16
CA GLU A 220 -3.45 -14.73 1.28
C GLU A 220 -4.21 -13.40 1.22
N GLY A 221 -5.16 -13.18 0.31
CA GLY A 221 -6.03 -12.00 0.32
C GLY A 221 -5.35 -10.64 0.10
N PHE A 222 -4.11 -10.60 -0.41
CA PHE A 222 -3.47 -9.37 -0.90
C PHE A 222 -4.08 -8.91 -2.23
N LEU A 223 -4.64 -9.86 -2.98
CA LEU A 223 -5.37 -9.64 -4.23
C LEU A 223 -6.75 -10.29 -4.19
N LYS A 224 -7.73 -9.66 -4.85
CA LYS A 224 -9.02 -10.26 -5.19
C LYS A 224 -9.13 -10.46 -6.70
N ARG A 225 -9.76 -11.55 -7.13
CA ARG A 225 -10.03 -11.84 -8.56
C ARG A 225 -11.40 -11.28 -8.94
N GLU A 226 -11.45 -10.55 -10.04
CA GLU A 226 -12.67 -10.07 -10.66
C GLU A 226 -12.54 -10.17 -12.18
N GLY A 227 -13.09 -11.24 -12.77
CA GLY A 227 -12.86 -11.57 -14.17
C GLY A 227 -11.38 -11.83 -14.48
N ASP A 228 -10.84 -11.14 -15.49
CA ASP A 228 -9.43 -11.17 -15.91
C ASP A 228 -8.52 -10.21 -15.09
N GLN A 229 -9.10 -9.50 -14.13
CA GLN A 229 -8.45 -8.44 -13.37
C GLN A 229 -8.19 -8.88 -11.93
N LEU A 230 -7.10 -8.35 -11.39
CA LEU A 230 -6.70 -8.51 -10.00
C LEU A 230 -6.80 -7.16 -9.30
N ILE A 231 -7.49 -7.11 -8.17
CA ILE A 231 -7.72 -5.91 -7.38
C ILE A 231 -6.85 -6.00 -6.13
N SER A 232 -5.99 -5.00 -5.93
CA SER A 232 -5.22 -4.83 -4.68
C SER A 232 -6.15 -4.73 -3.47
N VAL A 233 -5.70 -5.23 -2.32
CA VAL A 233 -6.37 -5.01 -1.03
C VAL A 233 -5.49 -4.10 -0.18
N PRO A 234 -5.61 -2.76 -0.28
CA PRO A 234 -4.66 -1.82 0.31
C PRO A 234 -4.52 -1.96 1.82
N SER A 235 -5.63 -2.23 2.53
CA SER A 235 -5.61 -2.44 3.98
C SER A 235 -4.72 -3.61 4.39
N LYS A 236 -4.65 -4.67 3.59
CA LYS A 236 -3.78 -5.82 3.84
C LYS A 236 -2.34 -5.56 3.39
N ASN A 237 -2.16 -4.85 2.28
CA ASN A 237 -0.83 -4.54 1.77
C ASN A 237 -0.08 -3.55 2.66
N PHE A 238 -0.80 -2.56 3.22
CA PHE A 238 -0.22 -1.45 3.96
C PHE A 238 0.58 -1.93 5.17
N SER A 239 0.07 -2.90 5.93
CA SER A 239 0.76 -3.45 7.11
C SER A 239 2.05 -4.20 6.76
N VAL A 240 2.18 -4.71 5.54
CA VAL A 240 3.41 -5.37 5.05
C VAL A 240 4.39 -4.34 4.46
N LEU A 241 3.86 -3.34 3.74
CA LEU A 241 4.66 -2.30 3.09
C LEU A 241 5.17 -1.24 4.07
N ALA A 242 4.46 -1.05 5.19
CA ALA A 242 4.65 0.01 6.15
C ALA A 242 4.31 -0.43 7.60
N PRO A 243 4.88 -1.52 8.13
CA PRO A 243 4.49 -2.10 9.41
C PRO A 243 4.60 -1.15 10.60
N ARG A 244 5.67 -0.35 10.70
CA ARG A 244 5.81 0.57 11.86
C ARG A 244 4.82 1.70 11.77
N LEU A 245 4.67 2.31 10.60
CA LEU A 245 3.67 3.33 10.33
C LEU A 245 2.23 2.85 10.62
N ASP A 246 1.91 1.62 10.21
CA ASP A 246 0.62 0.97 10.49
C ASP A 246 0.40 0.76 11.99
N ALA A 247 1.43 0.35 12.74
CA ALA A 247 1.39 0.25 14.20
C ALA A 247 1.26 1.64 14.87
N THR A 248 2.00 2.65 14.39
CA THR A 248 1.93 4.03 14.89
C THR A 248 0.52 4.57 14.75
N TYR A 249 -0.14 4.36 13.60
CA TYR A 249 -1.52 4.80 13.41
C TYR A 249 -2.54 4.07 14.30
N ARG A 250 -2.22 2.88 14.85
CA ARG A 250 -3.08 2.18 15.83
C ARG A 250 -2.83 2.62 17.27
N ASN A 251 -1.80 3.42 17.52
CA ASN A 251 -1.47 3.91 18.85
C ASN A 251 -2.38 5.08 19.22
N GLU A 252 -3.36 4.83 20.09
CA GLU A 252 -4.33 5.82 20.58
C GLU A 252 -3.69 6.97 21.38
N GLU A 253 -2.46 6.80 21.87
CA GLU A 253 -1.71 7.88 22.51
C GLU A 253 -1.07 8.87 21.52
N LEU A 254 -0.97 8.48 20.24
CA LEU A 254 -0.40 9.29 19.17
C LEU A 254 -1.47 9.87 18.25
N PHE A 255 -2.53 9.10 17.97
CA PHE A 255 -3.61 9.47 17.07
C PHE A 255 -4.97 9.31 17.75
N SER A 256 -5.81 10.35 17.66
CA SER A 256 -7.16 10.34 18.24
C SER A 256 -8.13 9.39 17.51
N SER A 257 -7.79 8.97 16.30
CA SER A 257 -8.51 7.96 15.53
C SER A 257 -7.53 7.18 14.66
N HIS A 258 -7.69 5.85 14.62
CA HIS A 258 -6.87 4.99 13.77
C HIS A 258 -7.01 5.31 12.28
N SER A 259 -8.21 5.67 11.83
CA SER A 259 -8.45 5.96 10.42
C SER A 259 -7.86 7.30 10.01
N LEU A 260 -7.79 8.26 10.94
CA LEU A 260 -7.57 9.70 10.71
C LEU A 260 -8.09 10.09 9.33
N SER A 261 -9.39 10.36 9.24
CA SER A 261 -10.11 10.62 7.98
C SER A 261 -9.23 11.37 7.00
N SER A 262 -8.89 10.68 5.91
CA SER A 262 -7.89 11.11 4.94
C SER A 262 -8.21 10.50 3.58
N PRO A 263 -7.94 11.22 2.48
CA PRO A 263 -8.24 10.74 1.14
C PRO A 263 -7.48 9.44 0.85
N PRO A 264 -8.01 8.52 0.02
CA PRO A 264 -7.33 7.26 -0.31
C PRO A 264 -5.94 7.45 -0.92
N SER A 265 -5.73 8.58 -1.62
CA SER A 265 -4.43 8.95 -2.18
C SER A 265 -3.38 9.29 -1.13
N GLU A 266 -3.79 9.62 0.10
CA GLU A 266 -2.92 9.89 1.25
C GLU A 266 -2.79 8.69 2.20
N ARG A 267 -3.35 7.52 1.84
CA ARG A 267 -3.20 6.24 2.56
C ARG A 267 -2.14 5.36 1.91
N LYS A 268 -0.95 5.91 1.69
CA LYS A 268 0.15 5.24 1.00
C LYS A 268 1.37 5.06 1.91
N PRO A 269 2.19 4.00 1.72
CA PRO A 269 3.40 3.76 2.53
C PRO A 269 4.42 4.90 2.58
N HIS A 270 4.40 5.80 1.59
CA HIS A 270 5.28 6.97 1.47
C HIS A 270 4.61 8.29 1.91
N VAL A 271 3.39 8.23 2.46
CA VAL A 271 2.65 9.40 2.96
C VAL A 271 2.52 9.27 4.48
N LEU A 272 3.04 10.25 5.20
CA LEU A 272 2.86 10.35 6.64
C LEU A 272 1.70 11.30 6.97
N ARG A 273 0.78 10.82 7.79
CA ARG A 273 -0.35 11.61 8.29
C ARG A 273 0.00 12.12 9.68
N LEU A 274 -0.16 13.42 9.89
CA LEU A 274 0.08 14.09 11.16
C LEU A 274 -1.20 14.77 11.64
N GLU A 275 -1.43 14.74 12.94
CA GLU A 275 -2.66 15.23 13.55
C GLU A 275 -2.44 16.61 14.19
N LEU A 276 -2.63 17.69 13.43
CA LEU A 276 -2.65 19.04 13.98
C LEU A 276 -4.04 19.39 14.53
N THR A 277 -5.08 18.94 13.83
CA THR A 277 -6.47 19.12 14.24
C THR A 277 -7.21 17.79 14.31
N THR A 278 -8.27 17.73 15.11
CA THR A 278 -9.22 16.61 15.16
C THR A 278 -10.59 17.09 14.77
N GLY A 279 -11.43 16.21 14.20
CA GLY A 279 -12.81 16.53 13.89
C GLY A 279 -13.00 17.52 12.74
N CYS A 280 -14.23 18.05 12.63
CA CYS A 280 -14.60 19.17 11.77
C CYS A 280 -15.20 20.28 12.64
N ASP A 281 -14.74 21.51 12.44
CA ASP A 281 -15.19 22.70 13.17
C ASP A 281 -16.62 23.15 12.80
N TYR A 282 -17.14 22.71 11.66
CA TYR A 282 -18.51 22.96 11.22
C TYR A 282 -19.51 21.92 11.72
N ASN A 283 -19.24 20.65 11.44
CA ASN A 283 -20.00 19.45 11.86
C ASN A 283 -21.53 19.54 11.78
N ARG A 284 -22.08 20.27 10.80
CA ARG A 284 -23.54 20.47 10.61
C ARG A 284 -24.08 19.96 9.27
N CYS A 285 -23.22 19.51 8.35
CA CYS A 285 -23.67 18.93 7.09
C CYS A 285 -24.61 17.75 7.35
N THR A 286 -25.78 17.70 6.73
CA THR A 286 -26.82 16.71 7.07
C THR A 286 -26.44 15.28 6.71
N PHE A 287 -25.53 15.09 5.75
CA PHE A 287 -25.08 13.79 5.25
C PHE A 287 -23.84 13.24 5.96
N CYS A 288 -22.99 14.10 6.53
CA CYS A 288 -21.66 13.71 7.01
C CYS A 288 -21.74 13.12 8.42
N THR A 289 -21.33 11.86 8.58
CA THR A 289 -21.24 11.19 9.88
C THR A 289 -19.81 10.92 10.34
N GLU A 290 -18.80 11.20 9.51
CA GLU A 290 -17.39 10.91 9.77
C GLU A 290 -16.88 11.54 11.08
N TYR A 291 -17.31 12.77 11.37
CA TYR A 291 -16.91 13.51 12.58
C TYR A 291 -18.01 13.56 13.64
N ALA A 292 -19.05 12.73 13.52
CA ALA A 292 -20.13 12.68 14.49
C ALA A 292 -19.59 12.25 15.87
N GLY A 293 -19.84 13.06 16.89
CA GLY A 293 -19.36 12.79 18.25
C GLY A 293 -17.88 13.15 18.51
N MET A 294 -17.13 13.60 17.50
CA MET A 294 -15.75 14.06 17.69
C MET A 294 -15.71 15.56 17.98
N LYS A 295 -15.07 15.95 19.09
CA LYS A 295 -14.86 17.36 19.41
C LYS A 295 -13.74 17.94 18.51
N PRO A 296 -13.98 19.07 17.82
CA PRO A 296 -12.93 19.73 17.08
C PRO A 296 -11.90 20.33 18.04
N VAL A 297 -10.63 19.97 17.85
CA VAL A 297 -9.50 20.47 18.65
C VAL A 297 -8.37 20.87 17.71
N THR A 298 -7.72 22.00 18.00
CA THR A 298 -6.47 22.41 17.37
C THR A 298 -5.36 22.30 18.40
N LYS A 299 -4.30 21.53 18.11
CA LYS A 299 -3.13 21.43 18.97
C LYS A 299 -2.38 22.77 19.01
N SER A 300 -1.80 23.10 20.17
CA SER A 300 -0.77 24.16 20.21
C SER A 300 0.45 23.74 19.39
N PHE A 301 1.35 24.69 19.12
CA PHE A 301 2.59 24.38 18.41
C PHE A 301 3.41 23.34 19.18
N GLU A 302 3.51 23.45 20.51
CA GLU A 302 4.26 22.54 21.38
C GLU A 302 3.67 21.13 21.35
N GLN A 303 2.33 21.02 21.41
CA GLN A 303 1.64 19.73 21.34
C GLN A 303 1.82 19.08 19.96
N PHE A 304 1.77 19.86 18.87
CA PHE A 304 2.02 19.34 17.53
C PHE A 304 3.48 18.93 17.34
N LYS A 305 4.42 19.74 17.85
CA LYS A 305 5.85 19.43 17.85
C LYS A 305 6.12 18.09 18.54
N GLU A 306 5.58 17.90 19.75
CA GLU A 306 5.69 16.65 20.50
C GLU A 306 5.06 15.47 19.74
N HIS A 307 3.89 15.67 19.12
CA HIS A 307 3.26 14.64 18.28
C HIS A 307 4.19 14.23 17.12
N VAL A 308 4.77 15.19 16.40
CA VAL A 308 5.70 14.91 15.30
C VAL A 308 6.95 14.17 15.79
N ASP A 309 7.51 14.57 16.93
CA ASP A 309 8.70 13.93 17.51
C ASP A 309 8.42 12.46 17.87
N ARG A 310 7.32 12.20 18.58
CA ARG A 310 6.92 10.84 18.97
C ARG A 310 6.56 9.96 17.77
N VAL A 311 5.90 10.53 16.75
CA VAL A 311 5.61 9.81 15.50
C VAL A 311 6.90 9.47 14.78
N THR A 312 7.85 10.41 14.70
CA THR A 312 9.16 10.19 14.06
C THR A 312 9.93 9.06 14.73
N GLU A 313 9.94 9.05 16.07
CA GLU A 313 10.56 7.97 16.85
C GLU A 313 9.86 6.63 16.60
N SER A 314 8.53 6.61 16.64
CA SER A 314 7.72 5.39 16.46
C SER A 314 7.92 4.74 15.08
N ILE A 315 8.02 5.51 14.00
CA ILE A 315 8.21 4.96 12.66
C ILE A 315 9.67 4.56 12.36
N GLY A 316 10.64 5.09 13.12
CA GLY A 316 12.06 4.76 13.01
C GLY A 316 12.61 4.88 11.59
N SER A 317 13.26 3.81 11.08
CA SER A 317 13.89 3.80 9.75
C SER A 317 12.93 4.02 8.59
N GLU A 318 11.62 3.78 8.79
CA GLU A 318 10.57 4.05 7.80
C GLU A 318 10.41 5.54 7.49
N LYS A 319 10.96 6.42 8.33
CA LYS A 319 11.08 7.86 8.03
C LYS A 319 11.70 8.12 6.65
N SER A 320 12.72 7.34 6.27
CA SER A 320 13.49 7.55 5.04
C SER A 320 12.71 7.39 3.74
N ARG A 321 11.52 6.76 3.78
CA ARG A 321 10.64 6.59 2.61
C ARG A 321 9.45 7.55 2.58
N ILE A 322 9.33 8.44 3.56
CA ILE A 322 8.27 9.44 3.59
C ILE A 322 8.60 10.53 2.58
N GLU A 323 7.71 10.73 1.61
CA GLU A 323 7.85 11.72 0.54
C GLU A 323 6.81 12.84 0.66
N ARG A 324 5.71 12.59 1.37
CA ARG A 324 4.57 13.51 1.47
C ARG A 324 4.03 13.53 2.88
N LEU A 325 3.50 14.69 3.27
CA LEU A 325 2.77 14.85 4.51
C LEU A 325 1.30 15.18 4.23
N PHE A 326 0.42 14.57 4.98
CA PHE A 326 -0.98 14.97 5.08
C PHE A 326 -1.23 15.48 6.50
N ILE A 327 -1.69 16.73 6.63
CA ILE A 327 -1.97 17.34 7.93
C ILE A 327 -3.49 17.32 8.17
N GLY A 328 -3.92 16.36 8.96
CA GLY A 328 -5.33 16.18 9.32
C GLY A 328 -5.79 17.15 10.42
N SER A 329 -7.11 17.25 10.64
CA SER A 329 -8.21 16.43 10.13
C SER A 329 -9.16 17.23 9.21
N GLY A 330 -10.48 17.27 9.47
CA GLY A 330 -11.51 17.64 8.48
C GLY A 330 -11.54 19.07 7.96
N ASN A 331 -10.78 20.01 8.55
CA ASN A 331 -10.67 21.39 8.08
C ASN A 331 -9.40 22.09 8.62
N THR A 332 -8.23 21.49 8.42
CA THR A 332 -6.96 22.03 8.94
C THR A 332 -6.66 23.46 8.47
N LEU A 333 -7.14 23.89 7.30
CA LEU A 333 -6.91 25.26 6.81
C LEU A 333 -7.51 26.34 7.73
N ALA A 334 -8.50 26.01 8.56
CA ALA A 334 -9.07 26.95 9.53
C ALA A 334 -8.11 27.34 10.66
N VAL A 335 -7.00 26.62 10.84
CA VAL A 335 -5.99 26.97 11.85
C VAL A 335 -5.41 28.36 11.56
N GLU A 336 -5.16 29.14 12.61
CA GLU A 336 -4.53 30.46 12.51
C GLU A 336 -3.22 30.41 11.72
N THR A 337 -3.02 31.38 10.82
CA THR A 337 -1.97 31.29 9.78
C THR A 337 -0.59 31.10 10.40
N GLU A 338 -0.27 31.86 11.45
CA GLU A 338 1.04 31.78 12.12
C GLU A 338 1.27 30.44 12.82
N LEU A 339 0.22 29.84 13.40
CA LEU A 339 0.32 28.51 13.99
C LEU A 339 0.52 27.46 12.91
N LEU A 340 -0.27 27.52 11.83
CA LEU A 340 -0.16 26.59 10.72
C LEU A 340 1.24 26.67 10.09
N LEU A 341 1.75 27.88 9.81
CA LEU A 341 3.11 28.09 9.28
C LEU A 341 4.19 27.48 10.18
N LYS A 342 4.13 27.69 11.50
CA LYS A 342 5.11 27.11 12.44
C LYS A 342 5.05 25.58 12.41
N SER A 343 3.85 25.01 12.40
CA SER A 343 3.63 23.57 12.35
C SER A 343 4.15 22.96 11.04
N LEU A 344 3.82 23.56 9.88
CA LEU A 344 4.28 23.10 8.57
C LEU A 344 5.80 23.14 8.47
N ASN A 345 6.43 24.26 8.85
CA ASN A 345 7.88 24.40 8.82
C ASN A 345 8.58 23.39 9.74
N TYR A 346 8.03 23.12 10.92
CA TYR A 346 8.60 22.11 11.82
C TYR A 346 8.56 20.72 11.19
N ALA A 347 7.40 20.29 10.71
CA ALA A 347 7.27 18.98 10.06
C ALA A 347 8.14 18.88 8.80
N ALA A 348 8.20 19.94 7.99
CA ALA A 348 9.05 20.00 6.81
C ALA A 348 10.55 19.89 7.14
N SER A 349 11.00 20.48 8.26
CA SER A 349 12.40 20.36 8.71
C SER A 349 12.82 18.95 9.11
N ILE A 350 11.85 18.07 9.40
CA ILE A 350 12.10 16.68 9.81
C ILE A 350 12.03 15.74 8.62
N PHE A 351 11.05 15.92 7.73
CA PHE A 351 10.73 14.97 6.66
C PHE A 351 11.10 15.42 5.25
N GLU A 352 11.41 16.71 5.05
CA GLU A 352 11.72 17.29 3.74
C GLU A 352 10.74 16.86 2.62
N PRO A 353 9.41 17.00 2.84
CA PRO A 353 8.42 16.43 1.93
C PRO A 353 8.39 17.17 0.60
N GLN A 354 8.12 16.42 -0.48
CA GLN A 354 7.85 16.97 -1.81
C GLN A 354 6.54 17.77 -1.84
N ARG A 355 5.60 17.42 -0.94
CA ARG A 355 4.27 18.02 -0.86
C ARG A 355 3.69 17.87 0.54
N ILE A 356 3.04 18.93 1.01
CA ILE A 356 2.12 18.88 2.15
C ILE A 356 0.70 19.11 1.63
N SER A 357 -0.23 18.27 2.07
CA SER A 357 -1.66 18.38 1.76
C SER A 357 -2.53 18.46 3.02
N LEU A 358 -3.72 19.04 2.88
CA LEU A 358 -4.69 19.18 3.97
C LEU A 358 -6.13 19.27 3.43
N TYR A 359 -7.12 19.06 4.29
CA TYR A 359 -8.50 19.43 3.99
C TYR A 359 -8.76 20.92 4.28
N GLY A 360 -9.56 21.56 3.45
CA GLY A 360 -10.10 22.88 3.73
C GLY A 360 -11.52 23.08 3.21
N ARG A 361 -12.30 23.82 3.99
CA ARG A 361 -13.66 24.25 3.63
C ARG A 361 -13.61 25.59 2.89
N THR A 362 -14.66 25.88 2.11
CA THR A 362 -14.81 27.15 1.38
C THR A 362 -14.68 28.35 2.31
N SER A 363 -15.34 28.32 3.47
CA SER A 363 -15.25 29.40 4.46
C SER A 363 -13.82 29.61 5.00
N SER A 364 -13.06 28.54 5.24
CA SER A 364 -11.65 28.64 5.67
C SER A 364 -10.76 29.26 4.60
N ILE A 365 -10.97 28.89 3.33
CA ILE A 365 -10.23 29.48 2.21
C ILE A 365 -10.49 30.98 2.14
N LEU A 366 -11.77 31.39 2.27
CA LEU A 366 -12.17 32.80 2.25
C LEU A 366 -11.72 33.61 3.46
N GLN A 367 -11.42 32.97 4.58
CA GLN A 367 -10.86 33.63 5.77
C GLN A 367 -9.37 33.93 5.63
N LYS A 368 -8.65 33.26 4.72
CA LYS A 368 -7.25 33.53 4.43
C LYS A 368 -7.10 34.58 3.33
N SER A 369 -6.15 35.50 3.54
CA SER A 369 -5.69 36.38 2.46
C SER A 369 -4.89 35.57 1.43
N VAL A 370 -4.80 36.07 0.20
CA VAL A 370 -3.96 35.45 -0.84
C VAL A 370 -2.49 35.43 -0.39
N ASP A 371 -2.02 36.46 0.30
CA ASP A 371 -0.65 36.51 0.84
C ASP A 371 -0.42 35.44 1.90
N ASP A 372 -1.38 35.18 2.79
CA ASP A 372 -1.29 34.10 3.76
C ASP A 372 -1.26 32.73 3.07
N LEU A 373 -2.07 32.52 2.04
CA LEU A 373 -2.05 31.29 1.24
C LEU A 373 -0.70 31.10 0.54
N LYS A 374 -0.11 32.16 -0.02
CA LYS A 374 1.24 32.12 -0.62
C LYS A 374 2.32 31.76 0.39
N ARG A 375 2.27 32.34 1.59
CA ARG A 375 3.19 31.98 2.69
C ARG A 375 3.08 30.50 3.07
N LEU A 376 1.86 29.97 3.11
CA LEU A 376 1.63 28.55 3.36
C LEU A 376 2.17 27.67 2.22
N LYS A 377 1.99 28.09 0.96
CA LYS A 377 2.56 27.43 -0.22
C LYS A 377 4.08 27.36 -0.15
N GLU A 378 4.74 28.46 0.22
CA GLU A 378 6.19 28.53 0.44
C GLU A 378 6.65 27.58 1.57
N ALA A 379 5.83 27.37 2.59
CA ALA A 379 6.07 26.39 3.66
C ALA A 379 5.78 24.92 3.25
N GLY A 380 5.43 24.67 1.98
CA GLY A 380 5.25 23.34 1.40
C GLY A 380 3.79 22.88 1.24
N PHE A 381 2.79 23.67 1.66
CA PHE A 381 1.38 23.36 1.43
C PHE A 381 1.00 23.56 -0.03
N SER A 382 0.98 22.47 -0.80
CA SER A 382 0.83 22.57 -2.26
C SER A 382 -0.45 21.94 -2.82
N LEU A 383 -1.21 21.17 -2.03
CA LEU A 383 -2.47 20.55 -2.46
C LEU A 383 -3.56 20.64 -1.37
N ILE A 384 -4.71 21.21 -1.72
CA ILE A 384 -5.92 21.20 -0.88
C ILE A 384 -6.91 20.13 -1.33
N TYR A 385 -7.43 19.37 -0.37
CA TYR A 385 -8.61 18.54 -0.56
C TYR A 385 -9.85 19.35 -0.19
N TRP A 386 -10.72 19.58 -1.17
CA TRP A 386 -11.84 20.52 -1.04
C TRP A 386 -13.17 19.87 -1.41
N GLY A 387 -14.06 19.73 -0.42
CA GLY A 387 -15.41 19.23 -0.63
C GLY A 387 -16.30 20.31 -1.22
N LEU A 388 -16.65 20.19 -2.50
CA LEU A 388 -17.66 21.03 -3.17
C LEU A 388 -19.06 20.47 -2.91
N GLU A 389 -19.20 19.15 -3.02
CA GLU A 389 -20.43 18.34 -3.01
C GLU A 389 -21.41 18.66 -4.14
N SER A 390 -21.70 19.95 -4.39
CA SER A 390 -22.63 20.42 -5.41
C SER A 390 -22.33 21.87 -5.80
N GLY A 391 -22.55 22.24 -7.06
CA GLY A 391 -22.56 23.64 -7.49
C GLY A 391 -23.94 24.32 -7.43
N SER A 392 -24.96 23.66 -6.90
CA SER A 392 -26.32 24.23 -6.73
C SER A 392 -26.55 24.75 -5.32
N ASP A 393 -26.88 26.03 -5.17
CA ASP A 393 -27.21 26.64 -3.88
C ASP A 393 -28.43 25.99 -3.22
N GLU A 394 -29.43 25.53 -3.98
CA GLU A 394 -30.56 24.77 -3.43
C GLU A 394 -30.09 23.48 -2.76
N VAL A 395 -29.20 22.74 -3.43
CA VAL A 395 -28.65 21.48 -2.92
C VAL A 395 -27.73 21.74 -1.73
N LEU A 396 -26.87 22.76 -1.79
CA LEU A 396 -25.99 23.16 -0.69
C LEU A 396 -26.78 23.53 0.56
N ASN A 397 -27.88 24.27 0.39
CA ASN A 397 -28.80 24.59 1.48
C ASN A 397 -29.51 23.34 2.02
N TYR A 398 -29.96 22.44 1.13
CA TYR A 398 -30.59 21.18 1.50
C TYR A 398 -29.69 20.31 2.38
N VAL A 399 -28.38 20.30 2.11
CA VAL A 399 -27.39 19.58 2.92
C VAL A 399 -26.78 20.38 4.07
N CYS A 400 -27.25 21.62 4.29
CA CYS A 400 -26.73 22.54 5.29
C CYS A 400 -25.20 22.73 5.17
N LYS A 401 -24.69 22.99 3.96
CA LYS A 401 -23.28 23.35 3.75
C LYS A 401 -23.10 24.87 3.85
N ASP A 402 -22.03 25.34 4.48
CA ASP A 402 -21.82 26.76 4.82
C ASP A 402 -21.17 27.59 3.71
N CYS A 403 -21.67 27.45 2.49
CA CYS A 403 -21.20 28.23 1.36
C CYS A 403 -22.21 28.23 0.20
N THR A 404 -22.09 29.24 -0.65
CA THR A 404 -22.76 29.31 -1.95
C THR A 404 -21.79 28.95 -3.09
N ARG A 405 -22.31 28.76 -4.30
CA ARG A 405 -21.50 28.64 -5.51
C ARG A 405 -20.61 29.87 -5.71
N ALA A 406 -21.11 31.08 -5.43
CA ALA A 406 -20.33 32.30 -5.56
C ALA A 406 -19.13 32.33 -4.59
N ASP A 407 -19.33 31.86 -3.36
CA ASP A 407 -18.25 31.70 -2.38
C ASP A 407 -17.18 30.71 -2.87
N MET A 408 -17.60 29.61 -3.51
CA MET A 408 -16.66 28.64 -4.10
C MET A 408 -15.85 29.26 -5.25
N ILE A 409 -16.48 30.01 -6.15
CA ILE A 409 -15.77 30.67 -7.25
C ILE A 409 -14.69 31.64 -6.71
N GLU A 410 -15.03 32.46 -5.70
CA GLU A 410 -14.06 33.35 -5.07
C GLU A 410 -12.95 32.59 -4.32
N ALA A 411 -13.29 31.50 -3.63
CA ALA A 411 -12.31 30.65 -2.96
C ALA A 411 -11.33 30.02 -3.95
N ALA A 412 -11.82 29.52 -5.08
CA ALA A 412 -11.01 28.96 -6.15
C ALA A 412 -10.05 30.01 -6.73
N ARG A 413 -10.53 31.24 -6.96
CA ARG A 413 -9.68 32.36 -7.43
C ARG A 413 -8.50 32.61 -6.49
N ARG A 414 -8.73 32.62 -5.17
CA ARG A 414 -7.65 32.81 -4.18
C ARG A 414 -6.64 31.67 -4.15
N LEU A 415 -7.10 30.43 -4.29
CA LEU A 415 -6.22 29.26 -4.37
C LEU A 415 -5.36 29.30 -5.65
N ALA A 416 -5.95 29.66 -6.79
CA ALA A 416 -5.24 29.83 -8.05
C ALA A 416 -4.17 30.95 -7.96
N GLU A 417 -4.52 32.11 -7.37
CA GLU A 417 -3.55 33.21 -7.18
C GLU A 417 -2.41 32.87 -6.21
N ALA A 418 -2.62 31.91 -5.31
CA ALA A 418 -1.58 31.37 -4.43
C ALA A 418 -0.87 30.13 -5.00
N GLU A 419 -1.23 29.71 -6.21
CA GLU A 419 -0.67 28.54 -6.91
C GLU A 419 -0.81 27.24 -6.10
N ILE A 420 -1.90 27.09 -5.34
CA ILE A 420 -2.22 25.86 -4.58
C ILE A 420 -3.07 24.95 -5.45
N GLU A 421 -2.61 23.71 -5.66
CA GLU A 421 -3.36 22.71 -6.42
C GLU A 421 -4.64 22.30 -5.66
N VAL A 422 -5.68 21.96 -6.41
CA VAL A 422 -6.99 21.63 -5.85
C VAL A 422 -7.39 20.21 -6.23
N SER A 423 -7.66 19.38 -5.23
CA SER A 423 -8.38 18.12 -5.37
C SER A 423 -9.82 18.30 -4.89
N ALA A 424 -10.71 18.60 -5.83
CA ALA A 424 -12.12 18.82 -5.58
C ALA A 424 -12.90 17.51 -5.47
N MET A 425 -13.90 17.48 -4.58
CA MET A 425 -14.83 16.37 -4.42
C MET A 425 -16.25 16.85 -4.73
N MET A 426 -16.91 16.15 -5.65
CA MET A 426 -18.32 16.36 -6.03
C MET A 426 -19.12 15.12 -5.64
N MET A 427 -20.38 15.29 -5.25
CA MET A 427 -21.19 14.22 -4.66
C MET A 427 -22.42 13.87 -5.52
N PRO A 428 -22.29 13.03 -6.54
CA PRO A 428 -23.44 12.53 -7.29
C PRO A 428 -24.54 11.96 -6.40
N GLY A 429 -25.80 12.17 -6.77
CA GLY A 429 -26.99 11.73 -6.05
C GLY A 429 -27.40 12.58 -4.85
N VAL A 430 -26.59 13.57 -4.45
CA VAL A 430 -26.94 14.48 -3.37
C VAL A 430 -28.13 15.38 -3.76
N GLY A 431 -29.09 15.52 -2.85
CA GLY A 431 -30.36 16.20 -3.10
C GLY A 431 -31.46 15.29 -3.66
N GLY A 432 -31.14 14.02 -3.97
CA GLY A 432 -32.09 13.01 -4.42
C GLY A 432 -32.71 13.33 -5.78
N LEU A 433 -33.81 12.64 -6.09
CA LEU A 433 -34.52 12.79 -7.36
C LEU A 433 -35.00 14.24 -7.57
N LYS A 434 -35.49 14.88 -6.51
CA LYS A 434 -36.11 16.21 -6.56
C LYS A 434 -35.14 17.30 -7.02
N LEU A 435 -33.87 17.23 -6.61
CA LEU A 435 -32.88 18.27 -6.88
C LEU A 435 -31.82 17.84 -7.91
N SER A 436 -32.02 16.70 -8.58
CA SER A 436 -31.03 16.13 -9.50
C SER A 436 -30.66 17.09 -10.64
N ASP A 437 -31.65 17.68 -11.31
CA ASP A 437 -31.40 18.61 -12.43
C ASP A 437 -30.67 19.87 -11.96
N ALA A 438 -31.07 20.41 -10.80
CA ALA A 438 -30.42 21.55 -10.19
C ALA A 438 -28.97 21.24 -9.82
N HIS A 439 -28.70 20.06 -9.25
CA HIS A 439 -27.35 19.58 -8.93
C HIS A 439 -26.47 19.54 -10.18
N VAL A 440 -26.94 18.93 -11.27
CA VAL A 440 -26.18 18.83 -12.53
C VAL A 440 -25.88 20.21 -13.10
N ALA A 441 -26.91 21.03 -13.32
CA ALA A 441 -26.75 22.35 -13.92
C ALA A 441 -25.84 23.26 -13.07
N GLY A 442 -26.04 23.26 -11.75
CA GLY A 442 -25.23 24.06 -10.84
C GLY A 442 -23.77 23.61 -10.79
N SER A 443 -23.51 22.30 -10.83
CA SER A 443 -22.17 21.73 -10.76
C SER A 443 -21.37 21.93 -12.05
N ILE A 444 -22.01 21.83 -13.22
CA ILE A 444 -21.39 22.20 -14.50
C ILE A 444 -21.00 23.68 -14.49
N GLU A 445 -21.93 24.56 -14.09
CA GLU A 445 -21.66 25.99 -14.01
C GLU A 445 -20.49 26.29 -13.06
N LEU A 446 -20.47 25.68 -11.87
CA LEU A 446 -19.36 25.85 -10.94
C LEU A 446 -18.03 25.38 -11.55
N LEU A 447 -17.98 24.16 -12.10
CA LEU A 447 -16.75 23.56 -12.63
C LEU A 447 -16.19 24.29 -13.86
N HIS A 448 -17.02 25.00 -14.62
CA HIS A 448 -16.56 25.88 -15.69
C HIS A 448 -15.95 27.20 -15.21
N ASN A 449 -16.20 27.58 -13.97
CA ASN A 449 -15.76 28.86 -13.39
C ASN A 449 -14.68 28.70 -12.31
N ILE A 450 -14.14 27.50 -12.11
CA ILE A 450 -13.06 27.24 -11.14
C ILE A 450 -11.91 26.45 -11.77
N GLU A 451 -10.70 26.70 -11.28
CA GLU A 451 -9.52 25.91 -11.66
C GLU A 451 -9.29 24.81 -10.63
N ILE A 452 -9.24 23.56 -11.09
CA ILE A 452 -8.96 22.39 -10.26
C ILE A 452 -7.94 21.48 -10.95
N THR A 453 -7.19 20.72 -10.16
CA THR A 453 -6.21 19.75 -10.65
C THR A 453 -6.81 18.35 -10.73
N TYR A 454 -7.58 17.98 -9.70
CA TYR A 454 -8.26 16.69 -9.59
C TYR A 454 -9.75 16.90 -9.29
N LEU A 455 -10.60 16.11 -9.94
CA LEU A 455 -12.02 16.00 -9.62
C LEU A 455 -12.35 14.56 -9.24
N THR A 456 -12.80 14.36 -8.00
CA THR A 456 -13.26 13.05 -7.53
C THR A 456 -14.77 13.05 -7.40
N LEU A 457 -15.44 12.09 -8.04
CA LEU A 457 -16.87 11.85 -7.92
C LEU A 457 -17.12 10.81 -6.82
N LEU A 458 -17.82 11.23 -5.76
CA LEU A 458 -18.11 10.43 -4.57
C LEU A 458 -19.64 10.33 -4.42
N ALA A 459 -20.28 9.37 -5.07
CA ALA A 459 -21.74 9.25 -5.02
C ALA A 459 -22.23 9.05 -3.59
N ILE A 460 -23.27 9.78 -3.17
CA ILE A 460 -23.74 9.80 -1.78
C ILE A 460 -24.18 8.41 -1.29
N ASN A 461 -23.70 8.04 -0.10
CA ASN A 461 -24.08 6.83 0.64
C ASN A 461 -24.35 7.19 2.10
N PRO A 462 -25.46 7.85 2.41
CA PRO A 462 -25.69 8.41 3.73
C PRO A 462 -26.06 7.30 4.73
N SER A 463 -25.47 7.36 5.93
CA SER A 463 -25.89 6.49 7.04
C SER A 463 -27.40 6.66 7.30
N GLU A 464 -28.10 5.57 7.62
CA GLU A 464 -29.51 5.60 8.05
C GLU A 464 -29.74 6.54 9.26
N SER A 465 -28.69 6.73 10.07
CA SER A 465 -28.70 7.62 11.24
C SER A 465 -28.46 9.10 10.90
N SER A 466 -28.14 9.43 9.65
CA SER A 466 -27.87 10.81 9.22
C SER A 466 -29.15 11.66 9.16
N GLN A 467 -29.00 12.98 9.28
CA GLN A 467 -30.15 13.88 9.09
C GLN A 467 -30.63 13.88 7.64
N TYR A 468 -29.72 13.68 6.68
CA TYR A 468 -30.03 13.56 5.26
C TYR A 468 -30.99 12.40 4.98
N ALA A 469 -30.71 11.21 5.51
CA ALA A 469 -31.57 10.03 5.36
C ALA A 469 -32.96 10.26 5.98
N ARG A 470 -33.02 10.90 7.16
CA ARG A 470 -34.30 11.28 7.79
C ARG A 470 -35.11 12.26 6.96
N ASN A 471 -34.47 13.28 6.38
CA ASN A 471 -35.15 14.25 5.52
C ASN A 471 -35.74 13.54 4.29
N MET A 472 -34.94 12.71 3.61
CA MET A 472 -35.37 11.94 2.44
C MET A 472 -36.56 11.02 2.73
N LEU A 473 -36.60 10.36 3.90
CA LEU A 473 -37.73 9.51 4.29
C LEU A 473 -39.00 10.30 4.63
N ALA A 474 -38.88 11.55 5.07
CA ALA A 474 -40.02 12.39 5.44
C ALA A 474 -40.65 13.12 4.24
N GLU A 475 -39.92 13.26 3.13
CA GLU A 475 -40.38 13.92 1.91
C GLU A 475 -41.21 12.96 1.05
N ALA A 476 -42.45 13.34 0.73
CA ALA A 476 -43.32 12.54 -0.12
C ALA A 476 -42.96 12.62 -1.61
N ASP A 477 -42.26 13.68 -2.02
CA ASP A 477 -41.91 14.02 -3.41
C ASP A 477 -40.41 13.86 -3.71
N ASN A 478 -39.66 13.18 -2.83
CA ASN A 478 -38.22 12.97 -3.00
C ASN A 478 -37.82 11.55 -2.59
N ARG A 479 -36.69 11.09 -3.12
CA ARG A 479 -36.04 9.83 -2.76
C ARG A 479 -34.57 9.85 -3.16
N HIS A 480 -33.80 8.94 -2.60
CA HIS A 480 -32.47 8.62 -3.11
C HIS A 480 -32.54 8.19 -4.59
N LEU A 481 -31.53 8.59 -5.36
CA LEU A 481 -31.32 8.06 -6.71
C LEU A 481 -30.96 6.57 -6.62
N THR A 482 -31.42 5.77 -7.58
CA THR A 482 -30.91 4.42 -7.76
C THR A 482 -29.47 4.47 -8.29
N PRO A 483 -28.70 3.38 -8.20
CA PRO A 483 -27.35 3.37 -8.76
C PRO A 483 -27.29 3.68 -10.26
N GLU A 484 -28.30 3.26 -11.03
CA GLU A 484 -28.42 3.57 -12.46
C GLU A 484 -28.70 5.06 -12.69
N GLU A 485 -29.53 5.68 -11.84
CA GLU A 485 -29.82 7.11 -11.91
C GLU A 485 -28.62 7.97 -11.48
N VAL A 486 -27.83 7.52 -10.51
CA VAL A 486 -26.54 8.13 -10.18
C VAL A 486 -25.61 8.08 -11.39
N ASN A 487 -25.51 6.93 -12.07
CA ASN A 487 -24.70 6.80 -13.28
C ASN A 487 -25.20 7.72 -14.41
N ALA A 488 -26.52 7.82 -14.60
CA ALA A 488 -27.11 8.74 -15.56
C ALA A 488 -26.80 10.21 -15.22
N GLN A 489 -26.83 10.57 -13.93
CA GLN A 489 -26.47 11.91 -13.47
C GLN A 489 -24.97 12.21 -13.70
N VAL A 490 -24.09 11.24 -13.44
CA VAL A 490 -22.65 11.35 -13.76
C VAL A 490 -22.45 11.49 -15.26
N TYR A 491 -23.15 10.72 -16.09
CA TYR A 491 -23.12 10.88 -17.54
C TYR A 491 -23.46 12.32 -17.95
N GLN A 492 -24.56 12.89 -17.43
CA GLN A 492 -24.96 14.26 -17.74
C GLN A 492 -23.92 15.31 -17.30
N LEU A 493 -23.30 15.11 -16.13
CA LEU A 493 -22.19 15.95 -15.67
C LEU A 493 -21.02 15.87 -16.65
N LEU A 494 -20.55 14.67 -16.99
CA LEU A 494 -19.43 14.46 -17.92
C LEU A 494 -19.72 15.02 -19.31
N GLU A 495 -20.94 14.86 -19.81
CA GLU A 495 -21.39 15.36 -21.10
C GLU A 495 -21.30 16.90 -21.15
N GLY A 496 -21.77 17.56 -20.08
CA GLY A 496 -21.78 19.02 -19.97
C GLY A 496 -20.41 19.67 -19.70
N LEU A 497 -19.41 18.92 -19.24
CA LEU A 497 -18.08 19.45 -18.93
C LEU A 497 -17.19 19.58 -20.17
N ASN A 498 -16.47 20.69 -20.29
CA ASN A 498 -15.45 20.86 -21.32
C ASN A 498 -14.17 20.06 -20.98
N PRO A 499 -13.54 19.39 -21.96
CA PRO A 499 -12.24 18.75 -21.76
C PRO A 499 -11.17 19.78 -21.39
N SER A 500 -10.71 19.70 -20.15
CA SER A 500 -9.79 20.67 -19.53
C SER A 500 -8.45 20.05 -19.15
N GLY A 501 -8.27 18.74 -19.36
CA GLY A 501 -7.06 18.03 -18.97
C GLY A 501 -6.93 17.75 -17.47
N ILE A 502 -7.97 18.06 -16.68
CA ILE A 502 -8.05 17.68 -15.26
C ILE A 502 -8.01 16.16 -15.11
N GLN A 503 -7.48 15.68 -13.98
CA GLN A 503 -7.60 14.27 -13.63
C GLN A 503 -8.96 14.04 -12.99
N ILE A 504 -9.81 13.25 -13.63
CA ILE A 504 -11.14 12.93 -13.13
C ILE A 504 -11.23 11.45 -12.75
N GLY A 505 -11.82 11.17 -11.59
CA GLY A 505 -11.94 9.82 -11.09
C GLY A 505 -13.22 9.56 -10.31
N MET A 506 -13.64 8.31 -10.35
CA MET A 506 -14.72 7.71 -9.57
C MET A 506 -14.20 6.37 -9.07
N PHE A 507 -14.37 6.09 -7.78
CA PHE A 507 -13.75 4.94 -7.10
C PHE A 507 -14.82 4.08 -6.45
N THR A 508 -14.79 2.76 -6.68
CA THR A 508 -15.75 1.81 -6.09
C THR A 508 -15.39 1.40 -4.67
N GLU A 509 -14.16 1.68 -4.23
CA GLU A 509 -13.79 1.56 -2.82
C GLU A 509 -14.57 2.59 -1.99
N GLU A 510 -15.05 2.18 -0.80
CA GLU A 510 -15.64 3.11 0.15
C GLU A 510 -14.61 4.18 0.53
N VAL A 511 -14.81 5.40 0.02
CA VAL A 511 -14.08 6.59 0.45
C VAL A 511 -14.93 7.23 1.54
N ASP A 512 -14.41 7.19 2.77
CA ASP A 512 -14.92 7.90 3.94
C ASP A 512 -16.43 7.74 4.17
N GLN A 513 -16.89 6.55 4.61
CA GLN A 513 -18.23 6.17 5.14
C GLN A 513 -19.51 6.73 4.45
N VAL A 514 -19.38 7.47 3.36
CA VAL A 514 -20.43 8.34 2.83
C VAL A 514 -20.44 8.30 1.30
N SER A 515 -19.64 7.43 0.68
CA SER A 515 -19.71 7.21 -0.77
C SER A 515 -19.77 5.74 -1.20
N SER A 516 -20.57 5.47 -2.24
CA SER A 516 -20.71 4.15 -2.88
C SER A 516 -20.96 4.33 -4.38
N ASN A 517 -19.94 4.06 -5.18
CA ASN A 517 -19.99 4.14 -6.64
C ASN A 517 -20.15 2.75 -7.25
N THR A 518 -20.92 2.61 -8.33
CA THR A 518 -21.05 1.35 -9.08
C THR A 518 -20.05 1.21 -10.22
N LEU A 519 -19.45 2.32 -10.65
CA LEU A 519 -18.46 2.38 -11.71
C LEU A 519 -17.14 2.95 -11.20
N ARG A 520 -16.04 2.53 -11.85
CA ARG A 520 -14.69 3.02 -11.57
C ARG A 520 -14.05 3.53 -12.84
N PHE A 521 -13.52 4.74 -12.78
CA PHE A 521 -12.58 5.25 -13.77
C PHE A 521 -11.60 6.23 -13.11
N ASN A 522 -10.45 6.41 -13.75
CA ASN A 522 -9.48 7.43 -13.38
C ASN A 522 -8.65 7.77 -14.61
N ASN A 523 -8.89 8.95 -15.20
CA ASN A 523 -8.20 9.36 -16.40
C ASN A 523 -8.07 10.88 -16.48
N GLN A 524 -7.20 11.31 -17.39
CA GLN A 524 -7.16 12.70 -17.81
C GLN A 524 -8.39 13.00 -18.68
N PHE A 525 -9.12 14.06 -18.36
CA PHE A 525 -10.32 14.46 -19.08
C PHE A 525 -9.98 15.19 -20.39
N SER A 526 -9.54 14.41 -21.38
CA SER A 526 -9.34 14.81 -22.79
C SER A 526 -10.58 14.49 -23.62
N GLU A 527 -10.67 15.05 -24.84
CA GLU A 527 -11.73 14.72 -25.82
C GLU A 527 -11.89 13.20 -26.01
N SER A 528 -10.78 12.50 -26.26
CA SER A 528 -10.79 11.05 -26.48
C SER A 528 -11.27 10.25 -25.27
N ASN A 529 -10.86 10.64 -24.06
CA ASN A 529 -11.26 9.94 -22.84
C ASN A 529 -12.69 10.28 -22.44
N LYS A 530 -13.16 11.52 -22.71
CA LYS A 530 -14.56 11.90 -22.54
C LYS A 530 -15.47 11.03 -23.41
N GLU A 531 -15.16 10.87 -24.70
CA GLU A 531 -15.94 10.00 -25.60
C GLU A 531 -15.99 8.54 -25.10
N LEU A 532 -14.85 8.01 -24.66
CA LEU A 532 -14.77 6.65 -24.10
C LEU A 532 -15.61 6.52 -22.82
N LEU A 533 -15.48 7.46 -21.89
CA LEU A 533 -16.26 7.46 -20.65
C LEU A 533 -17.76 7.54 -20.92
N LEU A 534 -18.21 8.46 -21.79
CA LEU A 534 -19.62 8.58 -22.12
C LEU A 534 -20.19 7.30 -22.71
N ARG A 535 -19.41 6.60 -23.56
CA ARG A 535 -19.81 5.29 -24.09
C ARG A 535 -19.89 4.22 -23.00
N ASP A 536 -18.98 4.23 -22.05
CA ASP A 536 -18.97 3.27 -20.94
C ASP A 536 -20.12 3.50 -19.95
N PHE A 537 -20.60 4.74 -19.81
CA PHE A 537 -21.79 5.07 -19.01
C PHE A 537 -23.11 4.85 -19.76
N TRP A 538 -23.09 4.79 -21.09
CA TRP A 538 -24.29 4.56 -21.92
C TRP A 538 -24.68 3.07 -22.03
N ASN A 539 -23.68 2.18 -21.99
CA ASN A 539 -23.87 0.72 -22.04
C ASN A 539 -24.11 0.16 -20.64
#